data_AF-X1EQT7-F1
#
_entry.id   AF-X1EQT7-F1
#
_cell.length_a   1.000
_cell.length_b   1.000
_cell.length_c   1.000
_cell.angle_alpha   90.00
_cell.angle_beta   90.00
_cell.angle_gamma   90.00
#
_symmetry.space_group_name_H-M   'P 1'
#
loop_
_entity.id
_entity.type
_entity.pdbx_description
1 polymer ?
#
loop_
_entity_poly.entity_id
_entity_poly.type
_entity_poly.pdbx_seq_one_letter_code
_entity_poly.pdbx_strand_id
1 'polypeptide(L)'
;KAGNCVILRGSSHTLNTNKKLVQVMGRALKDNDFPDSIIQITPSADREDAVRLMQLRQYIDVLIPRGGKSLIESVVENSKVPVIETGIGNCHVYIDNALENISMDKIAEIVIN
;
A
#
# COMPACT_ATOMS: atom_id res chain seq x y z
N LYS A 1 -2.29 4.60 15.49
CA LYS A 1 -3.57 4.10 14.91
C LYS A 1 -3.69 2.57 14.97
N ALA A 2 -2.73 1.78 14.50
CA ALA A 2 -2.73 0.31 14.71
C ALA A 2 -1.58 -0.19 15.61
N GLY A 3 -0.75 0.72 16.16
CA GLY A 3 0.37 0.37 17.05
C GLY A 3 1.64 -0.10 16.34
N ASN A 4 1.70 -0.06 15.01
CA ASN A 4 2.85 -0.56 14.24
C ASN A 4 3.89 0.53 13.97
N CYS A 5 5.17 0.14 14.00
CA CYS A 5 6.25 0.88 13.34
C CYS A 5 6.21 0.62 11.82
N VAL A 6 6.63 1.59 11.02
CA VAL A 6 6.56 1.50 9.56
C VAL A 6 7.86 1.92 8.90
N ILE A 7 8.26 1.16 7.87
CA ILE A 7 9.31 1.51 6.93
C ILE A 7 8.64 1.78 5.59
N LEU A 8 8.70 3.02 5.14
CA LEU A 8 8.10 3.47 3.90
C LEU A 8 9.13 3.40 2.77
N ARG A 9 8.72 2.84 1.64
CA ARG A 9 9.47 2.89 0.39
C ARG A 9 8.56 3.44 -0.69
N GLY A 10 8.83 4.67 -1.11
CA GLY A 10 8.10 5.34 -2.19
C GLY A 10 8.77 5.19 -3.56
N SER A 11 8.16 5.78 -4.58
CA SER A 11 8.76 5.90 -5.91
C SER A 11 10.05 6.73 -5.87
N SER A 12 11.03 6.36 -6.69
CA SER A 12 12.28 7.10 -6.87
C SER A 12 12.02 8.54 -7.33
N HIS A 13 11.03 8.74 -8.19
CA HIS A 13 10.64 10.04 -8.74
C HIS A 13 10.13 11.02 -7.66
N THR A 14 9.67 10.52 -6.52
CA THR A 14 9.10 11.34 -5.44
C THR A 14 9.92 11.32 -4.16
N LEU A 15 11.18 10.87 -4.22
CA LEU A 15 12.03 10.68 -3.03
C LEU A 15 12.11 11.92 -2.13
N ASN A 16 12.32 13.10 -2.70
CA ASN A 16 12.42 14.34 -1.93
C ASN A 16 11.10 14.70 -1.23
N THR A 17 9.98 14.54 -1.93
CA THR A 17 8.63 14.74 -1.37
C THR A 17 8.38 13.75 -0.23
N ASN A 18 8.67 12.47 -0.45
CA ASN A 18 8.47 11.42 0.55
C ASN A 18 9.32 11.69 1.80
N LYS A 19 10.59 12.07 1.64
CA LYS A 19 11.47 12.46 2.75
C LYS A 19 10.89 13.63 3.53
N LYS A 20 10.34 14.64 2.84
CA LYS A 20 9.74 15.80 3.49
C LYS A 20 8.49 15.44 4.28
N LEU A 21 7.63 14.60 3.73
CA LEU A 21 6.43 14.10 4.42
C LEU A 21 6.79 13.31 5.68
N VAL A 22 7.79 12.42 5.60
CA VAL A 22 8.30 11.66 6.75
C VAL A 22 8.88 12.58 7.82
N GLN A 23 9.60 13.63 7.43
CA GLN A 23 10.07 14.64 8.39
C GLN A 23 8.92 15.35 9.12
N VAL A 24 7.84 15.71 8.41
CA VAL A 24 6.67 16.35 9.03
C VAL A 24 5.98 15.38 9.99
N MET A 25 5.78 14.12 9.58
CA MET A 25 5.22 13.09 10.45
C MET A 25 6.09 12.82 11.69
N GLY A 26 7.42 12.78 11.52
CA GLY A 26 8.38 12.61 12.62
C GLY A 26 8.36 13.75 13.64
N ARG A 27 8.14 15.00 13.20
CA ARG A 27 7.92 16.13 14.12
C ARG A 27 6.64 15.95 14.93
N ALA A 28 5.54 15.61 14.25
CA ALA A 28 4.27 15.37 14.92
C ALA A 28 4.35 14.22 15.95
N LEU A 29 5.14 13.17 15.67
CA LEU A 29 5.42 12.12 16.65
C LEU A 29 6.15 12.67 17.89
N LYS A 30 7.20 13.46 17.69
CA LYS A 30 7.95 14.09 18.79
C LYS A 30 7.10 15.03 19.63
N ASP A 31 6.22 15.81 18.99
CA ASP A 31 5.29 16.72 19.69
C ASP A 31 4.25 15.96 20.54
N ASN A 32 4.12 14.65 20.35
CA ASN A 32 3.25 13.75 21.11
C ASN A 32 4.03 12.70 21.91
N ASP A 33 5.30 12.96 22.24
CA ASP A 33 6.17 12.09 23.06
C ASP A 33 6.46 10.70 22.46
N PHE A 34 6.38 10.56 21.15
CA PHE A 34 6.76 9.34 20.44
C PHE A 34 8.12 9.48 19.74
N PRO A 35 8.93 8.41 19.67
CA PRO A 35 10.12 8.38 18.84
C PRO A 35 9.80 8.67 17.36
N ASP A 36 10.58 9.52 16.71
CA ASP A 36 10.43 9.79 15.26
C ASP A 36 10.77 8.56 14.40
N SER A 37 11.56 7.62 14.94
CA SER A 37 11.90 6.35 14.33
C SER A 37 10.73 5.37 14.14
N ILE A 38 9.53 5.68 14.66
CA ILE A 38 8.31 4.89 14.39
C ILE A 38 7.94 4.96 12.89
N ILE A 39 8.20 6.08 12.22
CA ILE A 39 7.94 6.25 10.78
C ILE A 39 9.27 6.51 10.08
N GLN A 40 9.76 5.51 9.36
CA GLN A 40 11.02 5.58 8.63
C GLN A 40 10.77 5.58 7.13
N ILE A 41 11.75 6.08 6.37
CA ILE A 41 11.78 5.97 4.91
C ILE A 41 13.10 5.35 4.48
N THR A 42 13.05 4.46 3.49
CA THR A 42 14.27 3.93 2.89
C THR A 42 15.10 5.06 2.26
N PRO A 43 16.41 5.15 2.54
CA PRO A 43 17.25 6.25 2.06
C PRO A 43 17.50 6.20 0.55
N SER A 44 17.34 5.01 -0.05
CA SER A 44 17.65 4.69 -1.44
C SER A 44 16.40 4.59 -2.32
N ALA A 45 16.61 4.92 -3.60
CA ALA A 45 15.64 4.83 -4.68
C ALA A 45 15.75 3.51 -5.47
N ASP A 46 16.74 2.67 -5.16
CA ASP A 46 17.10 1.52 -5.97
C ASP A 46 16.07 0.41 -5.88
N ARG A 47 15.87 -0.30 -7.00
CA ARG A 47 14.95 -1.44 -7.06
C ARG A 47 15.46 -2.59 -6.19
N GLU A 48 16.77 -2.75 -6.07
CA GLU A 48 17.40 -3.79 -5.26
C GLU A 48 17.04 -3.66 -3.77
N ASP A 49 16.94 -2.43 -3.25
CA ASP A 49 16.56 -2.23 -1.84
C ASP A 49 15.10 -2.60 -1.58
N ALA A 50 14.22 -2.45 -2.58
CA ALA A 50 12.86 -2.95 -2.48
C ALA A 50 12.84 -4.48 -2.37
N VAL A 51 13.64 -5.18 -3.19
CA VAL A 51 13.78 -6.63 -3.11
C VAL A 51 14.39 -7.04 -1.77
N ARG A 52 15.36 -6.27 -1.26
CA ARG A 52 15.97 -6.53 0.05
C ARG A 52 14.94 -6.43 1.16
N LEU A 53 14.06 -5.43 1.18
CA LEU A 53 12.95 -5.36 2.13
C LEU A 53 12.08 -6.62 2.10
N MET A 54 11.78 -7.15 0.91
CA MET A 54 10.99 -8.38 0.74
C MET A 54 11.69 -9.62 1.35
N GLN A 55 13.01 -9.59 1.57
CA GLN A 55 13.77 -10.68 2.19
C GLN A 55 13.84 -10.61 3.73
N LEU A 56 13.58 -9.44 4.34
CA LEU A 56 13.87 -9.16 5.75
C LEU A 56 12.82 -9.75 6.72
N ARG A 57 12.45 -11.02 6.55
CA ARG A 57 11.42 -11.71 7.38
C ARG A 57 11.72 -11.69 8.88
N GLN A 58 12.99 -11.57 9.27
CA GLN A 58 13.37 -11.48 10.70
C GLN A 58 13.05 -10.11 11.32
N TYR A 59 12.81 -9.08 10.50
CA TYR A 59 12.64 -7.69 10.94
C TYR A 59 11.32 -7.07 10.49
N ILE A 60 10.68 -7.62 9.46
CA ILE A 60 9.44 -7.12 8.88
C ILE A 60 8.40 -8.23 8.95
N ASP A 61 7.35 -7.98 9.72
CA ASP A 61 6.25 -8.93 9.92
C ASP A 61 5.32 -9.02 8.71
N VAL A 62 5.13 -7.89 8.01
CA VAL A 62 4.23 -7.81 6.85
C VAL A 62 4.65 -6.73 5.86
N LEU A 63 4.55 -7.04 4.57
CA LEU A 63 4.75 -6.13 3.45
C LEU A 63 3.40 -5.75 2.84
N ILE A 64 3.18 -4.45 2.62
CA ILE A 64 1.95 -3.92 2.01
C ILE A 64 2.32 -3.24 0.68
N PRO A 65 2.38 -3.98 -0.44
CA PRO A 65 2.72 -3.41 -1.73
C PRO A 65 1.53 -2.62 -2.29
N ARG A 66 1.83 -1.43 -2.82
CA ARG A 66 0.86 -0.58 -3.52
C ARG A 66 1.50 -0.09 -4.80
N GLY A 67 0.98 -0.53 -5.93
CA GLY A 67 1.51 -0.17 -7.24
C GLY A 67 0.91 -1.03 -8.35
N GLY A 68 1.46 -0.88 -9.55
CA GLY A 68 1.00 -1.62 -10.72
C GLY A 68 1.41 -3.10 -10.71
N LYS A 69 0.92 -3.83 -11.72
CA LYS A 69 1.11 -5.27 -11.92
C LYS A 69 2.56 -5.74 -11.73
N SER A 70 3.53 -5.01 -12.29
CA SER A 70 4.95 -5.38 -12.20
C SER A 70 5.55 -5.29 -10.78
N LEU A 71 5.02 -4.42 -9.91
CA LEU A 71 5.43 -4.41 -8.50
C LEU A 71 4.85 -5.63 -7.78
N ILE A 72 3.58 -5.94 -8.03
CA ILE A 72 2.89 -7.07 -7.42
C ILE A 72 3.57 -8.39 -7.83
N GLU A 73 3.83 -8.58 -9.13
CA GLU A 73 4.57 -9.74 -9.65
C GLU A 73 5.93 -9.90 -8.96
N SER A 74 6.71 -8.82 -8.87
CA SER A 74 8.00 -8.84 -8.19
C SER A 74 7.88 -9.25 -6.71
N VAL A 75 6.83 -8.81 -6.02
CA VAL A 75 6.59 -9.16 -4.62
C VAL A 75 6.21 -10.63 -4.47
N VAL A 76 5.32 -11.13 -5.33
CA VAL A 76 4.91 -12.55 -5.34
C VAL A 76 6.10 -13.46 -5.60
N GLU A 77 6.97 -13.11 -6.55
CA GLU A 77 8.12 -13.92 -6.94
C GLU A 77 9.24 -13.92 -5.90
N ASN A 78 9.47 -12.79 -5.22
CA ASN A 78 10.68 -12.61 -4.41
C ASN A 78 10.42 -12.65 -2.90
N SER A 79 9.21 -12.36 -2.40
CA SER A 79 9.04 -12.07 -0.98
C SER A 79 9.10 -13.28 -0.06
N LYS A 80 9.95 -13.18 0.97
CA LYS A 80 9.94 -14.05 2.15
C LYS A 80 9.12 -13.46 3.30
N VAL A 81 9.01 -12.13 3.34
CA VAL A 81 8.12 -11.42 4.26
C VAL A 81 6.67 -11.70 3.84
N PRO A 82 5.76 -12.04 4.77
CA PRO A 82 4.34 -12.17 4.47
C PRO A 82 3.77 -10.92 3.81
N VAL A 83 2.90 -11.07 2.81
CA VAL A 83 2.41 -9.96 1.98
C VAL A 83 0.90 -9.82 2.13
N ILE A 84 0.43 -8.59 2.35
CA ILE A 84 -0.99 -8.23 2.16
C ILE A 84 -1.10 -7.49 0.83
N GLU A 85 -1.41 -8.22 -0.23
CA GLU A 85 -1.64 -7.65 -1.54
C GLU A 85 -3.11 -7.25 -1.71
N THR A 86 -3.35 -6.19 -2.48
CA THR A 86 -4.67 -5.97 -3.06
C THR A 86 -4.68 -6.61 -4.43
N GLY A 87 -5.55 -7.59 -4.61
CA GLY A 87 -5.70 -8.28 -5.89
C GLY A 87 -5.99 -7.31 -7.01
N ILE A 88 -5.34 -7.53 -8.16
CA ILE A 88 -5.74 -6.93 -9.42
C ILE A 88 -6.78 -7.88 -10.01
N GLY A 89 -7.99 -7.40 -10.21
CA GLY A 89 -9.08 -8.22 -10.71
C GLY A 89 -10.17 -7.37 -11.31
N ASN A 90 -10.95 -7.99 -12.19
CA ASN A 90 -12.16 -7.38 -12.69
C ASN A 90 -13.22 -7.46 -11.61
N CYS A 91 -13.80 -6.31 -11.26
CA CYS A 91 -15.04 -6.31 -10.51
C CYS A 91 -16.16 -6.65 -11.48
N HIS A 92 -17.00 -7.61 -11.12
CA HIS A 92 -18.16 -8.01 -11.90
C HIS A 92 -19.42 -7.59 -11.15
N VAL A 93 -20.38 -7.02 -11.89
CA VAL A 93 -21.71 -6.73 -11.38
C VAL A 93 -22.66 -7.71 -12.04
N TYR A 94 -23.44 -8.42 -11.23
CA TYR A 94 -24.51 -9.31 -11.67
C TYR A 94 -25.85 -8.70 -11.27
N ILE A 95 -26.80 -8.68 -12.20
CA ILE A 95 -28.16 -8.18 -11.98
C ILE A 95 -29.10 -9.37 -12.10
N ASP A 96 -29.75 -9.73 -10.99
CA ASP A 96 -30.70 -10.84 -10.93
C ASP A 96 -32.02 -10.47 -11.63
N ASN A 97 -32.61 -11.42 -12.37
CA ASN A 97 -33.84 -11.20 -13.12
C ASN A 97 -35.11 -11.21 -12.23
N ALA A 98 -35.01 -11.66 -10.99
CA ALA A 98 -36.08 -11.61 -9.99
C ALA A 98 -36.25 -10.21 -9.36
N LEU A 99 -35.44 -9.22 -9.75
CA LEU A 99 -35.61 -7.83 -9.33
C LEU A 99 -36.79 -7.18 -10.05
N GLU A 100 -38.00 -7.44 -9.56
CA GLU A 100 -39.25 -6.94 -10.17
C GLU A 100 -39.45 -5.41 -10.05
N ASN A 101 -38.72 -4.73 -9.15
CA ASN A 101 -39.00 -3.34 -8.76
C ASN A 101 -37.79 -2.39 -8.77
N ILE A 102 -36.72 -2.72 -9.50
CA ILE A 102 -35.57 -1.80 -9.65
C ILE A 102 -35.65 -1.04 -10.97
N SER A 103 -35.50 0.30 -10.93
CA SER A 103 -35.50 1.09 -12.15
C SER A 103 -34.15 0.97 -12.87
N MET A 104 -34.18 1.11 -14.20
CA MET A 104 -32.96 1.14 -15.01
C MET A 104 -32.00 2.26 -14.60
N ASP A 105 -32.53 3.40 -14.15
CA ASP A 105 -31.71 4.52 -13.66
C ASP A 105 -30.86 4.13 -12.44
N LYS A 106 -31.44 3.36 -11.50
CA LYS A 106 -30.71 2.86 -10.32
C LYS A 106 -29.66 1.82 -10.68
N ILE A 107 -29.93 1.00 -11.70
CA ILE A 107 -28.94 0.06 -12.23
C ILE A 107 -27.76 0.84 -12.85
N ALA A 108 -28.04 1.89 -13.62
CA ALA A 108 -27.02 2.71 -14.25
C ALA A 108 -26.10 3.40 -13.23
N GLU A 109 -26.66 3.92 -12.12
CA GLU A 109 -25.88 4.49 -11.01
C GLU A 109 -24.87 3.49 -10.41
N ILE A 110 -25.23 2.20 -10.34
CA ILE A 110 -24.36 1.16 -9.79
C ILE A 110 -23.22 0.82 -10.76
N VAL A 111 -23.49 0.79 -12.08
CA VAL A 111 -22.56 0.29 -13.09
C VAL A 111 -21.60 1.39 -13.60
N ILE A 112 -22.04 2.65 -13.66
CA ILE A 112 -21.31 3.73 -14.36
C ILE A 112 -20.35 4.51 -13.44
N ASN A 113 -20.35 4.24 -12.14
CA ASN A 113 -19.58 4.92 -11.09
C ASN A 113 -18.22 5.50 -11.54
#